data_AF-A0A3L7URX5-F1
#
_entry.id   AF-A0A3L7URX5-F1
#
_cell.length_a   1.000
_cell.length_b   1.000
_cell.length_c   1.000
_cell.angle_alpha   90.00
_cell.angle_beta   90.00
_cell.angle_gamma   90.00
#
_symmetry.space_group_name_H-M   'P 1'
#
loop_
_entity.id
_entity.type
_entity.pdbx_description
1 polymer ?
#
loop_
_entity_poly.entity_id
_entity_poly.type
_entity_poly.pdbx_seq_one_letter_code
_entity_poly.pdbx_strand_id
1 'polypeptide(L)'
;MKRPSRIFVGLAIFGAALSFLCIGLTILVQIPLILVFGWIFFLLKTLPNVQPDWSAIGLALITLALLIVGIHRTGRRWANGRVITADMALDSVAANERPQFVWKARWTASLVVALLLAFTAGISVVGVVHQAVWMMTGKERLLADNRFEFYGRTMSKNHLKSIGIGLHNYADTNDSLTSGGTFDAHGRPLHSAMTMILPFVEQQALFETIDLQQPWNGDSNRDVFKTVVPIYQFPPGVPNPELSADPGKVPGFALSNYAGNIRVLRLGQSMRITDIRDGTSNTILFGEVHENLRPWGDPLNVRDPAIGINQGPKSFGSPFSAGRGCNMLLADGSVRFVSESTALDVLKALSTPASGEPLPEF
;
A
#
# COMPACT_ATOMS: atom_id res chain seq x y z
N MET A 1 11.88 -37.77 -33.77
CA MET A 1 11.25 -36.57 -33.18
C MET A 1 12.04 -35.32 -33.55
N LYS A 2 11.46 -34.40 -34.34
CA LYS A 2 12.11 -33.10 -34.66
C LYS A 2 12.02 -32.19 -33.43
N ARG A 3 13.14 -31.59 -33.01
CA ARG A 3 13.16 -30.60 -31.92
C ARG A 3 12.29 -29.38 -32.33
N PRO A 4 11.41 -28.88 -31.46
CA PRO A 4 10.61 -27.70 -31.76
C PRO A 4 11.52 -26.49 -32.02
N SER A 5 11.10 -25.61 -32.93
CA SER A 5 11.85 -24.40 -33.24
C SER A 5 11.90 -23.48 -32.01
N ARG A 6 13.01 -22.78 -31.81
CA ARG A 6 13.19 -21.84 -30.68
C ARG A 6 12.09 -20.78 -30.62
N ILE A 7 11.55 -20.41 -31.78
CA ILE A 7 10.44 -19.46 -31.92
C ILE A 7 9.16 -20.02 -31.31
N PHE A 8 8.86 -21.30 -31.56
CA PHE A 8 7.66 -21.94 -31.01
C PHE A 8 7.72 -22.06 -29.48
N VAL A 9 8.89 -22.40 -28.93
CA VAL A 9 9.12 -22.45 -27.48
C VAL A 9 8.95 -21.06 -26.85
N GLY A 10 9.49 -20.01 -27.48
CA GLY A 10 9.32 -18.63 -27.02
C GLY A 10 7.86 -18.17 -27.01
N LEU A 11 7.10 -18.49 -28.06
CA LEU A 11 5.67 -18.16 -28.14
C LEU A 11 4.86 -18.90 -27.07
N ALA A 12 5.18 -20.17 -26.80
CA ALA A 12 4.49 -20.95 -25.77
C ALA A 12 4.75 -20.40 -24.36
N ILE A 13 6.00 -20.01 -24.05
CA ILE A 13 6.35 -19.38 -22.77
C ILE A 13 5.65 -18.03 -22.62
N PHE A 14 5.63 -17.22 -23.68
CA PHE A 14 4.94 -15.93 -23.67
C PHE A 14 3.42 -16.09 -23.48
N GLY A 15 2.81 -17.03 -24.19
CA GLY A 15 1.38 -17.36 -24.04
C GLY A 15 1.04 -17.84 -22.63
N ALA A 16 1.88 -18.69 -22.03
CA ALA A 16 1.71 -19.14 -20.65
C ALA A 16 1.83 -17.99 -19.63
N ALA A 17 2.82 -17.10 -19.81
CA ALA A 17 2.98 -15.92 -18.97
C ALA A 17 1.77 -14.99 -19.06
N LEU A 18 1.24 -14.76 -20.27
CA LEU A 18 0.03 -13.96 -20.46
C LEU A 18 -1.18 -14.59 -19.79
N SER A 19 -1.36 -15.90 -19.91
CA SER A 19 -2.44 -16.62 -19.22
C SER A 19 -2.33 -16.51 -17.70
N PHE A 20 -1.12 -16.61 -17.13
CA PHE A 20 -0.92 -16.41 -15.69
C PHE A 20 -1.25 -14.98 -15.25
N LEU A 21 -0.93 -13.96 -16.05
CA LEU A 21 -1.33 -12.58 -15.77
C LEU A 21 -2.86 -12.42 -15.80
N CYS A 22 -3.53 -13.00 -16.80
CA CYS A 22 -5.00 -12.93 -16.94
C CYS A 22 -5.75 -13.65 -15.81
N ILE A 23 -5.18 -14.73 -15.26
CA ILE A 23 -5.77 -15.50 -14.14
C ILE A 23 -5.37 -14.91 -12.77
N GLY A 24 -4.59 -13.83 -12.74
CA GLY A 24 -4.17 -13.16 -11.50
C GLY A 24 -3.00 -13.84 -10.78
N LEU A 25 -2.34 -14.82 -11.40
CA LEU A 25 -1.12 -15.47 -10.92
C LEU A 25 0.14 -14.67 -11.32
N THR A 26 0.11 -13.36 -11.07
CA THR A 26 1.14 -12.41 -11.50
C THR A 26 2.53 -12.73 -10.91
N ILE A 27 2.58 -13.34 -9.73
CA ILE A 27 3.80 -13.72 -9.01
C ILE A 27 4.69 -14.65 -9.86
N LEU A 28 4.09 -15.59 -10.60
CA LEU A 28 4.83 -16.56 -11.43
C LEU A 28 5.56 -15.90 -12.60
N VAL A 29 5.10 -14.71 -13.02
CA VAL A 29 5.71 -13.93 -14.10
C VAL A 29 6.63 -12.85 -13.55
N GLN A 30 6.23 -12.20 -12.46
CA GLN A 30 6.99 -11.11 -11.85
C GLN A 30 8.29 -11.60 -11.20
N ILE A 31 8.28 -12.71 -10.46
CA ILE A 31 9.48 -13.19 -9.77
C ILE A 31 10.64 -13.45 -10.77
N PRO A 32 10.46 -14.24 -11.85
CA PRO A 32 11.52 -14.45 -12.82
C PRO A 32 12.01 -13.15 -13.47
N LEU A 33 11.08 -12.24 -13.78
CA LEU A 33 11.41 -10.98 -14.45
C LEU A 33 12.22 -10.06 -13.53
N ILE A 34 11.85 -9.97 -12.26
CA ILE A 34 12.59 -9.20 -11.25
C ILE A 34 13.95 -9.83 -10.96
N LEU A 35 14.07 -11.16 -10.94
CA LEU A 35 15.37 -11.83 -10.75
C LEU A 35 16.33 -11.55 -11.92
N VAL A 36 15.84 -11.51 -13.16
CA VAL A 36 16.67 -11.29 -14.34
C VAL A 36 16.98 -9.81 -14.57
N PHE A 37 16.00 -8.92 -14.39
CA PHE A 37 16.10 -7.51 -14.78
C PHE A 37 15.97 -6.51 -13.63
N GLY A 38 15.61 -6.95 -12.42
CA GLY A 38 15.37 -6.07 -11.27
C GLY A 38 16.58 -5.22 -10.87
N TRP A 39 17.79 -5.74 -11.08
CA TRP A 39 19.03 -4.99 -10.83
C TRP A 39 19.17 -3.74 -11.71
N ILE A 40 18.60 -3.73 -12.93
CA ILE A 40 18.62 -2.56 -13.81
C ILE A 40 17.79 -1.43 -13.20
N PHE A 41 16.57 -1.74 -12.76
CA PHE A 41 15.70 -0.76 -12.09
C PHE A 41 16.31 -0.25 -10.79
N PHE A 42 16.96 -1.13 -10.03
CA PHE A 42 17.71 -0.73 -8.85
C PHE A 42 18.81 0.28 -9.20
N LEU A 43 19.62 0.03 -10.24
CA LEU A 43 20.65 0.97 -10.68
C LEU A 43 20.07 2.29 -11.16
N LEU A 44 19.01 2.25 -11.99
CA LEU A 44 18.37 3.47 -12.50
C LEU A 44 17.82 4.37 -11.38
N LYS A 45 17.33 3.76 -10.29
CA LYS A 45 16.84 4.50 -9.12
C LYS A 45 17.98 4.99 -8.22
N THR A 46 19.02 4.19 -8.07
CA THR A 46 20.08 4.44 -7.08
C THR A 46 21.15 5.38 -7.62
N LEU A 47 21.59 5.17 -8.87
CA LEU A 47 22.70 5.90 -9.47
C LEU A 47 22.53 7.43 -9.48
N PRO A 48 21.34 8.00 -9.75
CA PRO A 48 21.13 9.46 -9.68
C PRO A 48 21.32 10.04 -8.27
N ASN A 49 21.18 9.22 -7.22
CA ASN A 49 21.30 9.63 -5.83
C ASN A 49 22.70 9.36 -5.25
N VAL A 50 23.61 8.73 -6.01
CA VAL A 50 24.98 8.46 -5.57
C VAL A 50 25.77 9.76 -5.62
N GLN A 51 26.20 10.25 -4.46
CA GLN A 51 27.14 11.36 -4.35
C GLN A 51 28.56 10.80 -4.19
N PRO A 52 29.47 11.02 -5.16
CA PRO A 52 30.82 10.52 -5.07
C PRO A 52 31.62 11.28 -4.00
N ASP A 53 32.20 10.53 -3.06
CA ASP A 53 33.20 11.06 -2.14
C ASP A 53 34.58 11.00 -2.80
N TRP A 54 34.99 12.15 -3.33
CA TRP A 54 36.27 12.28 -4.02
C TRP A 54 37.48 12.01 -3.12
N SER A 55 37.36 12.24 -1.81
CA SER A 55 38.46 11.99 -0.86
C SER A 55 38.68 10.50 -0.64
N ALA A 56 37.58 9.74 -0.48
CA ALA A 56 37.63 8.29 -0.34
C ALA A 56 38.14 7.62 -1.63
N ILE A 57 37.69 8.11 -2.80
CA ILE A 57 38.17 7.62 -4.11
C ILE A 57 39.67 7.89 -4.25
N GLY A 58 40.13 9.08 -3.89
CA GLY A 58 41.56 9.43 -3.92
C GLY A 58 42.40 8.50 -3.05
N LEU A 59 41.96 8.26 -1.81
CA LEU A 59 42.64 7.34 -0.89
C LEU A 59 42.67 5.89 -1.43
N ALA A 60 41.57 5.43 -2.03
CA ALA A 60 41.49 4.09 -2.63
C ALA A 60 42.48 3.93 -3.79
N LEU A 61 42.62 4.95 -4.65
CA LEU A 61 43.59 4.92 -5.76
C LEU A 61 45.03 4.91 -5.26
N ILE A 62 45.35 5.71 -4.24
CA ILE A 62 46.70 5.76 -3.65
C ILE A 62 47.05 4.41 -3.01
N THR A 63 46.14 3.85 -2.21
CA THR A 63 46.36 2.54 -1.56
C THR A 63 46.51 1.41 -2.59
N LEU A 64 45.72 1.42 -3.67
CA LEU A 64 45.87 0.47 -4.77
C LEU A 64 47.22 0.60 -5.47
N ALA A 65 47.68 1.83 -5.74
CA ALA A 65 48.99 2.07 -6.34
C ALA A 65 50.12 1.56 -5.44
N LEU A 66 50.06 1.84 -4.13
CA LEU A 66 51.01 1.33 -3.15
C LEU A 66 51.02 -0.20 -3.09
N LEU A 67 49.85 -0.84 -3.14
CA LEU A 67 49.71 -2.28 -3.16
C LEU A 67 50.36 -2.90 -4.42
N ILE A 68 50.10 -2.33 -5.60
CA ILE A 68 50.70 -2.78 -6.86
C ILE A 68 52.23 -2.69 -6.79
N VAL A 69 52.77 -1.54 -6.36
CA VAL A 69 54.21 -1.33 -6.24
C VAL A 69 54.81 -2.29 -5.21
N GLY A 70 54.15 -2.49 -4.07
CA GLY A 70 54.57 -3.40 -3.01
C GLY A 70 54.66 -4.84 -3.50
N ILE A 71 53.59 -5.37 -4.10
CA ILE A 71 53.56 -6.73 -4.66
C ILE A 71 54.65 -6.89 -5.73
N HIS A 72 54.81 -5.90 -6.61
CA HIS A 72 55.82 -5.98 -7.68
C HIS A 72 57.25 -5.98 -7.14
N ARG A 73 57.56 -5.11 -6.18
CA ARG A 73 58.90 -5.02 -5.57
C ARG A 73 59.23 -6.26 -4.76
N THR A 74 58.29 -6.75 -3.96
CA THR A 74 58.49 -7.97 -3.17
C THR A 74 58.62 -9.19 -4.07
N GLY A 75 57.80 -9.31 -5.12
CA GLY A 75 57.90 -10.38 -6.11
C GLY A 75 59.24 -10.40 -6.85
N ARG A 76 59.76 -9.23 -7.26
CA ARG A 76 61.10 -9.12 -7.86
C ARG A 76 62.21 -9.47 -6.87
N ARG A 77 62.16 -8.96 -5.63
CA ARG A 77 63.15 -9.27 -4.59
C ARG A 77 63.20 -10.77 -4.29
N TRP A 78 62.04 -11.41 -4.20
CA TRP A 78 61.93 -12.84 -3.96
C TRP A 78 62.46 -13.68 -5.13
N ALA A 79 62.13 -13.29 -6.38
CA ALA A 79 62.65 -13.93 -7.58
C ALA A 79 64.18 -13.86 -7.65
N ASN A 80 64.76 -12.68 -7.36
CA ASN A 80 66.20 -12.46 -7.38
C ASN A 80 66.91 -13.17 -6.21
N GLY A 81 66.31 -13.22 -5.02
CA GLY A 81 66.88 -13.94 -3.87
C GLY A 81 67.02 -15.44 -4.09
N ARG A 82 66.08 -16.05 -4.83
CA ARG A 82 66.16 -17.46 -5.23
C ARG A 82 67.31 -17.76 -6.19
N VAL A 83 67.65 -16.82 -7.07
CA VAL A 83 68.81 -16.94 -7.98
C VAL A 83 70.11 -16.97 -7.18
N ILE A 84 70.27 -16.06 -6.22
CA ILE A 84 71.48 -15.95 -5.38
C ILE A 84 71.68 -17.21 -4.51
N THR A 85 70.63 -17.72 -3.87
CA THR A 85 70.74 -18.94 -3.05
C THR A 85 71.00 -20.20 -3.86
N ALA A 86 70.55 -20.25 -5.12
CA ALA A 86 70.78 -21.39 -6.00
C ALA A 86 72.22 -21.41 -6.57
N ASP A 87 72.84 -20.23 -6.72
CA ASP A 87 74.24 -20.09 -7.16
C ASP A 87 75.24 -20.41 -6.04
N MET A 88 74.89 -20.20 -4.76
CA MET A 88 75.76 -20.55 -3.62
C MET A 88 75.79 -22.06 -3.28
N ALA A 89 74.88 -22.88 -3.82
CA ALA A 89 74.70 -24.26 -3.41
C ALA A 89 75.36 -25.32 -4.33
N LEU A 90 75.97 -24.94 -5.47
CA LEU A 90 76.52 -25.89 -6.45
C LEU A 90 77.83 -25.39 -7.06
N ASP A 91 78.92 -26.12 -6.79
CA ASP A 91 80.20 -25.95 -7.48
C ASP A 91 80.07 -26.24 -8.99
N SER A 92 80.64 -25.32 -9.76
CA SER A 92 81.00 -25.35 -11.18
C SER A 92 80.53 -26.53 -12.05
N VAL A 93 79.75 -26.20 -13.10
CA VAL A 93 79.85 -26.69 -14.51
C VAL A 93 78.51 -26.50 -15.27
N ALA A 94 77.38 -26.32 -14.59
CA ALA A 94 76.05 -26.22 -15.23
C ALA A 94 75.41 -24.80 -15.23
N ALA A 95 76.21 -23.73 -15.33
CA ALA A 95 75.72 -22.35 -15.18
C ALA A 95 75.08 -21.76 -16.46
N ASN A 96 75.38 -22.30 -17.65
CA ASN A 96 75.05 -21.62 -18.90
C ASN A 96 73.63 -21.85 -19.46
N GLU A 97 72.82 -22.71 -18.84
CA GLU A 97 71.47 -23.06 -19.35
C GLU A 97 70.35 -23.02 -18.29
N ARG A 98 70.50 -22.23 -17.22
CA ARG A 98 69.42 -22.12 -16.22
C ARG A 98 68.44 -21.00 -16.59
N PRO A 99 67.12 -21.28 -16.68
CA PRO A 99 66.14 -20.24 -16.92
C PRO A 99 66.12 -19.27 -15.73
N GLN A 100 66.59 -18.04 -15.95
CA GLN A 100 66.49 -16.97 -14.96
C GLN A 100 65.02 -16.67 -14.69
N PHE A 101 64.54 -17.01 -13.49
CA PHE A 101 63.18 -16.72 -13.09
C PHE A 101 63.03 -15.21 -12.86
N VAL A 102 62.44 -14.51 -13.83
CA VAL A 102 62.15 -13.07 -13.73
C VAL A 102 60.68 -12.86 -13.42
N TRP A 103 60.40 -12.14 -12.32
CA TRP A 103 59.03 -11.76 -11.96
C TRP A 103 58.43 -10.81 -13.02
N LYS A 104 57.42 -11.28 -13.75
CA LYS A 104 56.78 -10.51 -14.84
C LYS A 104 55.63 -9.65 -14.31
N ALA A 105 55.43 -8.46 -14.89
CA ALA A 105 54.35 -7.55 -14.51
C ALA A 105 52.95 -8.18 -14.57
N ARG A 106 52.70 -9.10 -15.51
CA ARG A 106 51.44 -9.85 -15.62
C ARG A 106 51.07 -10.63 -14.35
N TRP A 107 52.05 -11.07 -13.56
CA TRP A 107 51.83 -11.83 -12.32
C TRP A 107 51.36 -10.91 -11.21
N THR A 108 51.96 -9.72 -11.11
CA THR A 108 51.46 -8.65 -10.22
C THR A 108 50.03 -8.27 -10.62
N ALA A 109 49.77 -8.07 -11.90
CA ALA A 109 48.42 -7.72 -12.38
C ALA A 109 47.40 -8.82 -12.05
N SER A 110 47.71 -10.09 -12.32
CA SER A 110 46.84 -11.22 -11.97
C SER A 110 46.57 -11.32 -10.48
N LEU A 111 47.59 -11.10 -9.64
CA LEU A 111 47.44 -11.19 -8.19
C LEU A 111 46.61 -10.02 -7.63
N VAL A 112 46.81 -8.81 -8.15
CA VAL A 112 45.99 -7.64 -7.79
C VAL A 112 44.55 -7.82 -8.23
N VAL A 113 44.31 -8.30 -9.46
CA VAL A 113 42.95 -8.61 -9.94
C VAL A 113 42.30 -9.68 -9.06
N ALA A 114 43.02 -10.76 -8.72
CA ALA A 114 42.49 -11.79 -7.83
C ALA A 114 42.13 -11.25 -6.44
N LEU A 115 42.97 -10.36 -5.87
CA LEU A 115 42.68 -9.71 -4.59
C LEU A 115 41.46 -8.80 -4.66
N LEU A 116 41.34 -7.98 -5.72
CA LEU A 116 40.19 -7.10 -5.91
C LEU A 116 38.89 -7.90 -6.10
N LEU A 117 38.95 -8.99 -6.86
CA LEU A 117 37.80 -9.90 -7.03
C LEU A 117 37.40 -10.55 -5.70
N ALA A 118 38.37 -11.05 -4.92
CA ALA A 118 38.12 -11.66 -3.61
C ALA A 118 37.53 -10.64 -2.62
N PHE A 119 38.05 -9.41 -2.60
CA PHE A 119 37.54 -8.33 -1.77
C PHE A 119 36.10 -7.94 -2.14
N THR A 120 35.84 -7.76 -3.45
CA THR A 120 34.51 -7.43 -3.97
C THR A 120 33.50 -8.54 -3.67
N ALA A 121 33.90 -9.80 -3.85
CA ALA A 121 33.07 -10.95 -3.48
C ALA A 121 32.76 -10.96 -1.97
N GLY A 122 33.76 -10.68 -1.12
CA GLY A 122 33.58 -10.60 0.33
C GLY A 122 32.57 -9.53 0.75
N ILE A 123 32.71 -8.30 0.25
CA ILE A 123 31.76 -7.21 0.55
C ILE A 123 30.36 -7.55 0.03
N SER A 124 30.26 -8.18 -1.15
CA SER A 124 28.98 -8.56 -1.73
C SER A 124 28.26 -9.58 -0.84
N VAL A 125 28.97 -10.59 -0.31
CA VAL A 125 28.40 -11.57 0.63
C VAL A 125 27.90 -10.89 1.91
N VAL A 126 28.69 -9.98 2.48
CA VAL A 126 28.26 -9.22 3.68
C VAL A 126 27.01 -8.40 3.39
N GLY A 127 26.95 -7.74 2.24
CA GLY A 127 25.77 -6.99 1.79
C GLY A 127 24.54 -7.88 1.66
N VAL A 128 24.66 -9.03 1.00
CA VAL A 128 23.57 -10.00 0.85
C VAL A 128 23.09 -10.52 2.20
N VAL A 129 24.01 -10.89 3.10
CA VAL A 129 23.66 -11.38 4.45
C VAL A 129 22.96 -10.29 5.25
N HIS A 130 23.48 -9.06 5.22
CA HIS A 130 22.84 -7.93 5.91
C HIS A 130 21.43 -7.68 5.40
N GLN A 131 21.24 -7.64 4.08
CA GLN A 131 19.92 -7.47 3.47
C GLN A 131 18.98 -8.63 3.80
N ALA A 132 19.49 -9.87 3.80
CA ALA A 132 18.71 -11.05 4.18
C ALA A 132 18.27 -11.01 5.65
N VAL A 133 19.17 -10.65 6.57
CA VAL A 133 18.85 -10.52 7.99
C VAL A 133 17.84 -9.39 8.22
N TRP A 134 18.02 -8.25 7.55
CA TRP A 134 17.07 -7.14 7.63
C TRP A 134 15.67 -7.56 7.14
N MET A 135 15.59 -8.28 6.02
CA MET A 135 14.34 -8.85 5.51
C MET A 135 13.70 -9.87 6.47
N MET A 136 14.50 -10.71 7.14
CA MET A 136 14.00 -11.72 8.07
C MET A 136 13.54 -11.13 9.42
N THR A 137 14.11 -9.99 9.83
CA THR A 137 13.84 -9.35 11.12
C THR A 137 12.91 -8.14 11.01
N GLY A 138 12.62 -7.69 9.78
CA GLY A 138 11.65 -6.64 9.50
C GLY A 138 10.24 -7.03 9.94
N LYS A 139 9.56 -6.12 10.65
CA LYS A 139 8.15 -6.31 11.06
C LYS A 139 7.15 -6.21 9.90
N GLU A 140 7.60 -5.77 8.73
CA GLU A 140 6.78 -5.67 7.52
C GLU A 140 6.75 -7.01 6.79
N ARG A 141 5.55 -7.47 6.46
CA ARG A 141 5.35 -8.73 5.73
C ARG A 141 6.03 -8.63 4.36
N LEU A 142 6.92 -9.56 4.04
CA LEU A 142 7.64 -9.69 2.74
C LEU A 142 6.72 -9.69 1.51
N LEU A 143 5.43 -9.97 1.71
CA LEU A 143 4.36 -9.76 0.77
C LEU A 143 3.33 -8.85 1.44
N ALA A 144 3.52 -7.54 1.37
CA ALA A 144 2.42 -6.62 1.54
C ALA A 144 1.45 -6.93 0.41
N ASP A 145 0.28 -7.47 0.77
CA ASP A 145 -0.68 -7.95 -0.21
C ASP A 145 -1.43 -6.75 -0.81
N ASN A 146 -0.71 -5.94 -1.60
CA ASN A 146 -1.21 -4.72 -2.23
C ASN A 146 -2.46 -5.00 -3.09
N ARG A 147 -2.71 -6.26 -3.49
CA ARG A 147 -3.92 -6.64 -4.23
C ARG A 147 -5.18 -6.38 -3.42
N PHE A 148 -5.17 -6.62 -2.10
CA PHE A 148 -6.33 -6.38 -1.24
C PHE A 148 -6.55 -4.90 -0.99
N GLU A 149 -5.50 -4.08 -1.03
CA GLU A 149 -5.63 -2.63 -0.91
C GLU A 149 -6.25 -2.01 -2.17
N PHE A 150 -5.75 -2.33 -3.36
CA PHE A 150 -6.35 -1.83 -4.61
C PHE A 150 -7.78 -2.34 -4.83
N TYR A 151 -8.00 -3.63 -4.58
CA TYR A 151 -9.33 -4.25 -4.61
C TYR A 151 -10.25 -3.60 -3.58
N GLY A 152 -9.76 -3.44 -2.34
CA GLY A 152 -10.48 -2.83 -1.22
C GLY A 152 -10.97 -1.44 -1.55
N ARG A 153 -10.10 -0.57 -2.07
CA ARG A 153 -10.47 0.80 -2.47
C ARG A 153 -11.48 0.83 -3.61
N THR A 154 -11.30 -0.04 -4.60
CA THR A 154 -12.19 -0.09 -5.77
C THR A 154 -13.59 -0.55 -5.36
N MET A 155 -13.66 -1.61 -4.54
CA MET A 155 -14.93 -2.12 -4.04
C MET A 155 -15.59 -1.15 -3.08
N SER A 156 -14.84 -0.51 -2.18
CA SER A 156 -15.40 0.46 -1.26
C SER A 156 -15.96 1.69 -1.99
N LYS A 157 -15.27 2.15 -3.04
CA LYS A 157 -15.80 3.14 -3.98
C LYS A 157 -17.12 2.69 -4.62
N ASN A 158 -17.24 1.41 -5.01
CA ASN A 158 -18.49 0.87 -5.55
C ASN A 158 -19.59 0.78 -4.49
N HIS A 159 -19.28 0.38 -3.26
CA HIS A 159 -20.25 0.38 -2.15
C HIS A 159 -20.79 1.79 -1.88
N LEU A 160 -19.92 2.81 -1.84
CA LEU A 160 -20.35 4.21 -1.71
C LEU A 160 -21.25 4.65 -2.87
N LYS A 161 -20.96 4.24 -4.10
CA LYS A 161 -21.86 4.52 -5.25
C LYS A 161 -23.23 3.87 -5.06
N SER A 162 -23.27 2.62 -4.62
CA SER A 162 -24.53 1.93 -4.35
C SER A 162 -25.31 2.57 -3.20
N ILE A 163 -24.64 3.03 -2.13
CA ILE A 163 -25.24 3.85 -1.07
C ILE A 163 -25.80 5.16 -1.64
N GLY A 164 -25.05 5.83 -2.52
CA GLY A 164 -25.51 7.03 -3.21
C GLY A 164 -26.77 6.81 -4.04
N ILE A 165 -26.80 5.73 -4.84
CA ILE A 165 -28.01 5.32 -5.59
C ILE A 165 -29.17 5.10 -4.64
N GLY A 166 -28.94 4.39 -3.51
CA GLY A 166 -29.97 4.18 -2.49
C GLY A 166 -30.53 5.48 -1.90
N LEU A 167 -29.66 6.44 -1.60
CA LEU A 167 -30.05 7.76 -1.09
C LEU A 167 -30.85 8.58 -2.11
N HIS A 168 -30.45 8.54 -3.39
CA HIS A 168 -31.18 9.23 -4.46
C HIS A 168 -32.56 8.59 -4.68
N ASN A 169 -32.66 7.26 -4.76
CA ASN A 169 -33.95 6.59 -4.91
C ASN A 169 -34.88 6.84 -3.69
N TYR A 170 -34.32 6.88 -2.48
CA TYR A 170 -35.05 7.29 -1.28
C TYR A 170 -35.57 8.73 -1.44
N ALA A 171 -34.71 9.67 -1.86
CA ALA A 171 -35.07 11.06 -2.03
C ALA A 171 -36.13 11.28 -3.12
N ASP A 172 -36.06 10.54 -4.22
CA ASP A 172 -37.06 10.57 -5.29
C ASP A 172 -38.43 10.08 -4.81
N THR A 173 -38.46 9.13 -3.87
CA THR A 173 -39.69 8.59 -3.29
C THR A 173 -40.26 9.49 -2.18
N ASN A 174 -39.39 10.14 -1.39
CA ASN A 174 -39.75 10.83 -0.14
C ASN A 174 -39.58 12.36 -0.21
N ASP A 175 -39.29 12.92 -1.39
CA ASP A 175 -39.00 14.33 -1.67
C ASP A 175 -37.84 14.92 -0.83
N SER A 176 -37.07 14.08 -0.15
CA SER A 176 -35.98 14.51 0.74
C SER A 176 -34.99 13.38 1.01
N LEU A 177 -33.72 13.73 1.23
CA LEU A 177 -32.74 12.82 1.82
C LEU A 177 -33.22 12.39 3.21
N THR A 178 -32.87 11.17 3.57
CA THR A 178 -33.03 10.66 4.93
C THR A 178 -32.30 11.56 5.94
N SER A 179 -32.88 11.72 7.14
CA SER A 179 -32.13 12.24 8.29
C SER A 179 -31.01 11.29 8.68
N GLY A 180 -29.89 11.79 9.22
CA GLY A 180 -28.78 10.95 9.69
C GLY A 180 -29.19 9.91 10.74
N GLY A 181 -30.19 10.28 11.56
CA GLY A 181 -30.83 9.41 12.52
C GLY A 181 -32.24 9.88 12.85
N THR A 182 -33.15 8.95 13.06
CA THR A 182 -34.53 9.21 13.51
C THR A 182 -34.66 9.08 15.02
N PHE A 183 -35.62 9.81 15.58
CA PHE A 183 -35.88 9.87 17.01
C PHE A 183 -37.38 9.87 17.26
N ASP A 184 -37.81 9.29 18.38
CA ASP A 184 -39.20 9.37 18.80
C ASP A 184 -39.54 10.73 19.44
N ALA A 185 -40.80 10.89 19.85
CA ALA A 185 -41.27 12.12 20.50
C ALA A 185 -40.56 12.46 21.83
N HIS A 186 -39.89 11.49 22.45
CA HIS A 186 -39.10 11.66 23.68
C HIS A 186 -37.61 11.83 23.39
N GLY A 187 -37.20 11.92 22.12
CA GLY A 187 -35.81 12.05 21.71
C GLY A 187 -35.01 10.75 21.83
N ARG A 188 -35.66 9.59 21.96
CA ARG A 188 -34.97 8.29 21.97
C ARG A 188 -34.51 7.95 20.55
N PRO A 189 -33.26 7.51 20.35
CA PRO A 189 -32.73 7.15 19.04
C PRO A 189 -33.44 5.91 18.49
N LEU A 190 -33.92 5.99 17.25
CA LEU A 190 -34.62 4.91 16.56
C LEU A 190 -33.74 4.25 15.50
N HIS A 191 -33.58 4.87 14.31
CA HIS A 191 -32.91 4.24 13.15
C HIS A 191 -31.97 5.20 12.42
N SER A 192 -30.89 4.66 11.85
CA SER A 192 -29.93 5.44 11.06
C SER A 192 -30.40 5.68 9.62
N ALA A 193 -29.70 6.58 8.91
CA ALA A 193 -29.86 6.72 7.47
C ALA A 193 -29.66 5.42 6.69
N MET A 194 -28.75 4.54 7.16
CA MET A 194 -28.50 3.24 6.52
C MET A 194 -29.68 2.28 6.66
N THR A 195 -30.40 2.33 7.79
CA THR A 195 -31.64 1.55 7.94
C THR A 195 -32.68 2.00 6.91
N MET A 196 -32.85 3.30 6.74
CA MET A 196 -33.89 3.88 5.88
C MET A 196 -33.68 3.60 4.39
N ILE A 197 -32.44 3.37 3.96
CA ILE A 197 -32.13 3.09 2.55
C ILE A 197 -32.11 1.60 2.19
N LEU A 198 -32.28 0.67 3.14
CA LEU A 198 -32.25 -0.78 2.88
C LEU A 198 -33.14 -1.22 1.70
N PRO A 199 -34.39 -0.74 1.54
CA PRO A 199 -35.24 -1.02 0.38
C PRO A 199 -34.58 -0.70 -0.97
N PHE A 200 -33.73 0.33 -0.99
CA PHE A 200 -33.14 0.91 -2.19
C PHE A 200 -31.73 0.37 -2.47
N VAL A 201 -31.23 -0.54 -1.63
CA VAL A 201 -29.93 -1.24 -1.80
C VAL A 201 -30.10 -2.76 -1.81
N GLU A 202 -31.22 -3.23 -2.34
CA GLU A 202 -31.55 -4.66 -2.49
C GLU A 202 -31.66 -5.42 -1.15
N GLN A 203 -32.02 -4.73 -0.07
CA GLN A 203 -32.22 -5.31 1.26
C GLN A 203 -33.68 -5.17 1.76
N GLN A 204 -34.64 -5.20 0.83
CA GLN A 204 -36.08 -5.10 1.13
C GLN A 204 -36.55 -6.14 2.14
N ALA A 205 -36.18 -7.41 1.95
CA ALA A 205 -36.58 -8.50 2.83
C ALA A 205 -36.06 -8.32 4.27
N LEU A 206 -34.88 -7.73 4.44
CA LEU A 206 -34.34 -7.41 5.77
C LEU A 206 -35.12 -6.22 6.37
N PHE A 207 -35.40 -5.19 5.58
CA PHE A 207 -36.13 -4.00 6.03
C PHE A 207 -37.53 -4.32 6.56
N GLU A 208 -38.25 -5.24 5.90
CA GLU A 208 -39.60 -5.67 6.31
C GLU A 208 -39.64 -6.36 7.67
N THR A 209 -38.49 -6.83 8.19
CA THR A 209 -38.39 -7.43 9.53
C THR A 209 -38.14 -6.42 10.65
N ILE A 210 -37.88 -5.16 10.31
CA ILE A 210 -37.53 -4.11 11.28
C ILE A 210 -38.80 -3.41 11.77
N ASP A 211 -38.98 -3.37 13.09
CA ASP A 211 -39.98 -2.49 13.71
C ASP A 211 -39.43 -1.06 13.80
N LEU A 212 -39.86 -0.21 12.88
CA LEU A 212 -39.43 1.20 12.81
C LEU A 212 -39.88 2.05 14.00
N GLN A 213 -40.88 1.60 14.77
CA GLN A 213 -41.37 2.31 15.95
C GLN A 213 -40.56 1.99 17.20
N GLN A 214 -39.75 0.92 17.16
CA GLN A 214 -38.86 0.52 18.26
C GLN A 214 -37.42 0.91 17.97
N PRO A 215 -36.60 1.15 19.02
CA PRO A 215 -35.17 1.40 18.85
C PRO A 215 -34.47 0.27 18.10
N TRP A 216 -33.48 0.59 17.27
CA TRP A 216 -32.66 -0.40 16.54
C TRP A 216 -32.01 -1.44 17.45
N ASN A 217 -31.65 -1.07 18.69
CA ASN A 217 -31.02 -1.94 19.66
C ASN A 217 -31.99 -2.51 20.72
N GLY A 218 -33.29 -2.25 20.58
CA GLY A 218 -34.33 -2.78 21.46
C GLY A 218 -34.61 -4.26 21.21
N ASP A 219 -35.30 -4.92 22.14
CA ASP A 219 -35.52 -6.38 22.12
C ASP A 219 -36.15 -6.88 20.81
N SER A 220 -37.08 -6.12 20.21
CA SER A 220 -37.74 -6.48 18.94
C SER A 220 -36.81 -6.48 17.73
N ASN A 221 -35.82 -5.58 17.72
CA ASN A 221 -34.93 -5.37 16.58
C ASN A 221 -33.54 -5.98 16.80
N ARG A 222 -33.22 -6.38 18.04
CA ARG A 222 -31.86 -6.73 18.45
C ARG A 222 -31.18 -7.74 17.55
N ASP A 223 -31.87 -8.79 17.16
CA ASP A 223 -31.29 -9.86 16.33
C ASP A 223 -31.13 -9.44 14.87
N VAL A 224 -32.04 -8.60 14.35
CA VAL A 224 -31.97 -8.09 12.98
C VAL A 224 -30.68 -7.30 12.76
N PHE A 225 -30.33 -6.42 13.70
CA PHE A 225 -29.13 -5.57 13.61
C PHE A 225 -27.81 -6.31 13.91
N LYS A 226 -27.84 -7.61 14.21
CA LYS A 226 -26.63 -8.47 14.19
C LYS A 226 -26.29 -8.96 12.79
N THR A 227 -27.24 -8.84 11.85
CA THR A 227 -27.04 -9.26 10.46
C THR A 227 -26.03 -8.35 9.78
N VAL A 228 -25.01 -8.95 9.20
CA VAL A 228 -24.01 -8.24 8.38
C VAL A 228 -24.63 -7.93 7.03
N VAL A 229 -24.70 -6.63 6.70
CA VAL A 229 -25.09 -6.15 5.37
C VAL A 229 -23.80 -5.87 4.57
N PRO A 230 -23.47 -6.67 3.54
CA PRO A 230 -22.16 -6.60 2.89
C PRO A 230 -21.77 -5.22 2.33
N ILE A 231 -22.76 -4.46 1.82
CA ILE A 231 -22.54 -3.12 1.28
C ILE A 231 -22.05 -2.11 2.34
N TYR A 232 -22.36 -2.33 3.62
CA TYR A 232 -21.95 -1.44 4.72
C TYR A 232 -20.58 -1.77 5.30
N GLN A 233 -19.92 -2.83 4.82
CA GLN A 233 -18.59 -3.19 5.28
C GLN A 233 -17.56 -3.03 4.16
N PHE A 234 -16.30 -2.92 4.54
CA PHE A 234 -15.22 -3.13 3.59
C PHE A 234 -15.22 -4.59 3.09
N PRO A 235 -14.78 -4.84 1.86
CA PRO A 235 -14.78 -6.19 1.32
C PRO A 235 -13.81 -7.10 2.11
N PRO A 236 -14.04 -8.44 2.07
CA PRO A 236 -13.15 -9.39 2.73
C PRO A 236 -11.67 -9.21 2.32
N GLY A 237 -10.77 -9.33 3.28
CA GLY A 237 -9.32 -9.20 3.08
C GLY A 237 -8.77 -7.79 3.32
N VAL A 238 -9.61 -6.78 3.46
CA VAL A 238 -9.20 -5.45 3.95
C VAL A 238 -9.04 -5.53 5.48
N PRO A 239 -7.88 -5.15 6.05
CA PRO A 239 -7.72 -5.10 7.49
C PRO A 239 -8.76 -4.18 8.11
N ASN A 240 -9.64 -4.74 8.94
CA ASN A 240 -10.55 -3.98 9.78
C ASN A 240 -10.36 -4.45 11.24
N PRO A 241 -9.45 -3.79 11.99
CA PRO A 241 -9.13 -4.17 13.36
C PRO A 241 -10.35 -4.17 14.26
N GLU A 242 -11.34 -3.28 14.05
CA GLU A 242 -12.52 -3.18 14.92
C GLU A 242 -13.61 -4.21 14.61
N LEU A 243 -13.67 -4.74 13.38
CA LEU A 243 -14.49 -5.93 13.10
C LEU A 243 -13.88 -7.21 13.70
N SER A 244 -12.55 -7.22 13.91
CA SER A 244 -11.80 -8.41 14.36
C SER A 244 -11.45 -8.37 15.86
N ALA A 245 -11.44 -7.18 16.47
CA ALA A 245 -11.03 -6.94 17.84
C ALA A 245 -12.23 -6.42 18.64
N ASP A 246 -12.67 -7.27 19.55
CA ASP A 246 -13.48 -6.96 20.74
C ASP A 246 -15.00 -7.17 20.61
N PRO A 247 -15.49 -8.41 20.89
CA PRO A 247 -16.90 -8.69 21.17
C PRO A 247 -17.53 -7.83 22.30
N GLY A 248 -16.72 -7.06 23.04
CA GLY A 248 -17.12 -6.30 24.22
C GLY A 248 -17.19 -4.77 24.04
N LYS A 249 -16.81 -4.18 22.90
CA LYS A 249 -16.85 -2.71 22.70
C LYS A 249 -18.14 -2.17 22.09
N VAL A 250 -18.91 -3.03 21.41
CA VAL A 250 -20.28 -2.75 20.94
C VAL A 250 -21.06 -4.07 21.03
N PRO A 251 -22.26 -4.11 21.65
CA PRO A 251 -22.89 -5.39 22.01
C PRO A 251 -23.38 -6.18 20.80
N GLY A 252 -22.51 -6.99 20.17
CA GLY A 252 -22.85 -8.04 19.21
C GLY A 252 -23.54 -7.60 17.90
N PHE A 253 -23.69 -6.30 17.64
CA PHE A 253 -24.33 -5.76 16.45
C PHE A 253 -23.36 -5.64 15.27
N ALA A 254 -23.89 -5.72 14.05
CA ALA A 254 -23.09 -5.61 12.84
C ALA A 254 -22.66 -4.16 12.59
N LEU A 255 -21.35 -3.95 12.46
CA LEU A 255 -20.72 -2.64 12.27
C LEU A 255 -20.78 -2.17 10.81
N SER A 256 -20.60 -0.86 10.63
CA SER A 256 -20.47 -0.21 9.33
C SER A 256 -19.12 0.50 9.18
N ASN A 257 -18.52 0.36 7.98
CA ASN A 257 -17.33 1.07 7.53
C ASN A 257 -17.66 2.36 6.79
N TYR A 258 -18.91 2.80 6.80
CA TYR A 258 -19.31 4.07 6.20
C TYR A 258 -20.14 4.87 7.20
N ALA A 259 -20.03 6.19 7.16
CA ALA A 259 -20.82 7.09 8.01
C ALA A 259 -21.34 8.28 7.20
N GLY A 260 -22.45 8.84 7.65
CA GLY A 260 -23.04 10.02 7.02
C GLY A 260 -22.34 11.31 7.43
N ASN A 261 -22.36 12.33 6.57
CA ASN A 261 -21.98 13.69 6.92
C ASN A 261 -23.09 14.34 7.77
N ILE A 262 -22.81 14.60 9.05
CA ILE A 262 -23.79 15.17 10.00
C ILE A 262 -24.36 16.53 9.57
N ARG A 263 -23.63 17.30 8.76
CA ARG A 263 -24.04 18.63 8.31
C ARG A 263 -25.10 18.59 7.20
N VAL A 264 -25.18 17.47 6.47
CA VAL A 264 -26.21 17.24 5.44
C VAL A 264 -27.28 16.29 5.99
N LEU A 265 -26.86 15.13 6.48
CA LEU A 265 -27.69 14.11 7.12
C LEU A 265 -27.86 14.44 8.60
N ARG A 266 -28.63 15.50 8.85
CA ARG A 266 -28.87 16.03 10.19
C ARG A 266 -29.66 15.03 11.04
N LEU A 267 -29.41 15.05 12.35
CA LEU A 267 -30.15 14.22 13.31
C LEU A 267 -31.58 14.75 13.45
N GLY A 268 -32.57 13.87 13.23
CA GLY A 268 -34.00 14.19 13.35
C GLY A 268 -34.55 15.15 12.29
N GLN A 269 -33.77 15.52 11.27
CA GLN A 269 -34.18 16.49 10.25
C GLN A 269 -33.78 16.02 8.85
N SER A 270 -34.76 15.86 7.98
CA SER A 270 -34.54 15.61 6.55
C SER A 270 -34.08 16.89 5.83
N MET A 271 -33.53 16.72 4.64
CA MET A 271 -33.07 17.82 3.78
C MET A 271 -33.35 17.46 2.33
N ARG A 272 -33.87 18.40 1.53
CA ARG A 272 -34.04 18.14 0.10
C ARG A 272 -32.71 18.32 -0.61
N ILE A 273 -32.48 17.53 -1.66
CA ILE A 273 -31.27 17.67 -2.49
C ILE A 273 -31.18 19.09 -3.07
N THR A 274 -32.32 19.69 -3.42
CA THR A 274 -32.43 21.06 -3.93
C THR A 274 -32.06 22.14 -2.91
N ASP A 275 -32.03 21.82 -1.61
CA ASP A 275 -31.59 22.74 -0.56
C ASP A 275 -30.05 22.76 -0.39
N ILE A 276 -29.31 21.91 -1.12
CA ILE A 276 -27.83 21.90 -1.18
C ILE A 276 -27.36 22.96 -2.17
N ARG A 277 -27.11 24.18 -1.68
CA ARG A 277 -26.78 25.38 -2.46
C ARG A 277 -25.30 25.53 -2.82
N ASP A 278 -24.40 24.87 -2.08
CA ASP A 278 -22.95 24.88 -2.37
C ASP A 278 -22.59 23.99 -3.58
N GLY A 279 -23.58 23.29 -4.14
CA GLY A 279 -23.45 22.39 -5.28
C GLY A 279 -23.38 20.92 -4.84
N THR A 280 -24.18 20.08 -5.49
CA THR A 280 -24.26 18.64 -5.15
C THR A 280 -22.95 17.90 -5.44
N SER A 281 -22.22 18.29 -6.48
CA SER A 281 -20.89 17.76 -6.83
C SER A 281 -19.76 18.23 -5.91
N ASN A 282 -20.07 19.08 -4.95
CA ASN A 282 -19.13 19.69 -4.02
C ASN A 282 -19.51 19.46 -2.55
N THR A 283 -20.55 18.67 -2.29
CA THR A 283 -21.03 18.44 -0.92
C THR A 283 -20.91 16.96 -0.58
N ILE A 284 -20.16 16.62 0.47
CA ILE A 284 -19.99 15.25 0.96
C ILE A 284 -21.29 14.77 1.62
N LEU A 285 -21.77 13.58 1.23
CA LEU A 285 -22.91 12.88 1.89
C LEU A 285 -22.47 11.76 2.82
N PHE A 286 -21.54 10.92 2.37
CA PHE A 286 -21.05 9.76 3.11
C PHE A 286 -19.55 9.61 2.89
N GLY A 287 -18.90 8.90 3.81
CA GLY A 287 -17.47 8.60 3.69
C GLY A 287 -17.10 7.30 4.37
N GLU A 288 -15.93 6.78 3.99
CA GLU A 288 -15.31 5.63 4.63
C GLU A 288 -14.87 5.95 6.08
N VAL A 289 -14.95 4.94 6.95
CA VAL A 289 -14.54 4.98 8.35
C VAL A 289 -13.84 3.67 8.73
N HIS A 290 -12.76 3.77 9.51
CA HIS A 290 -11.97 2.62 9.95
C HIS A 290 -11.68 2.56 11.47
N GLU A 291 -12.08 3.58 12.23
CA GLU A 291 -11.93 3.65 13.69
C GLU A 291 -13.25 4.08 14.35
N ASN A 292 -13.51 3.61 15.58
CA ASN A 292 -14.73 3.79 16.35
C ASN A 292 -16.00 3.55 15.51
N LEU A 293 -16.02 2.40 14.83
CA LEU A 293 -17.11 1.97 13.99
C LEU A 293 -18.40 1.86 14.80
N ARG A 294 -19.50 2.31 14.22
CA ARG A 294 -20.83 2.17 14.81
C ARG A 294 -21.61 1.08 14.08
N PRO A 295 -22.57 0.43 14.76
CA PRO A 295 -23.53 -0.44 14.10
C PRO A 295 -24.24 0.30 12.98
N TRP A 296 -24.54 -0.41 11.88
CA TRP A 296 -25.23 0.22 10.75
C TRP A 296 -26.61 0.77 11.15
N GLY A 297 -27.24 0.22 12.20
CA GLY A 297 -28.51 0.73 12.74
C GLY A 297 -28.43 1.95 13.63
N ASP A 298 -27.25 2.31 14.13
CA ASP A 298 -27.09 3.37 15.10
C ASP A 298 -27.41 4.75 14.49
N PRO A 299 -28.44 5.48 14.98
CA PRO A 299 -28.82 6.80 14.49
C PRO A 299 -27.71 7.85 14.60
N LEU A 300 -26.68 7.58 15.40
CA LEU A 300 -25.52 8.44 15.57
C LEU A 300 -24.34 8.03 14.67
N ASN A 301 -24.55 7.17 13.67
CA ASN A 301 -23.55 6.82 12.65
C ASN A 301 -23.33 7.94 11.61
N VAL A 302 -22.98 9.12 12.13
CA VAL A 302 -22.65 10.32 11.39
C VAL A 302 -21.37 10.95 11.94
N ARG A 303 -20.61 11.64 11.08
CA ARG A 303 -19.36 12.33 11.42
C ARG A 303 -19.32 13.69 10.75
N ASP A 304 -18.49 14.58 11.28
CA ASP A 304 -18.22 15.88 10.66
C ASP A 304 -16.93 15.78 9.81
N PRO A 305 -17.01 15.91 8.47
CA PRO A 305 -15.83 15.90 7.60
C PRO A 305 -14.81 17.00 7.96
N ALA A 306 -15.24 18.09 8.58
CA ALA A 306 -14.37 19.17 9.03
C ALA A 306 -13.48 18.81 10.24
N ILE A 307 -13.54 17.57 10.75
CA ILE A 307 -12.56 17.04 11.72
C ILE A 307 -11.25 16.67 11.01
N GLY A 308 -11.30 16.36 9.70
CA GLY A 308 -10.18 15.88 8.92
C GLY A 308 -10.35 14.43 8.47
N ILE A 309 -9.34 13.93 7.75
CA ILE A 309 -9.25 12.53 7.29
C ILE A 309 -8.09 11.84 8.01
N ASN A 310 -8.32 10.64 8.56
CA ASN A 310 -7.35 9.89 9.38
C ASN A 310 -6.77 10.70 10.57
N GLN A 311 -7.56 11.63 11.14
CA GLN A 311 -7.14 12.48 12.27
C GLN A 311 -7.55 11.93 13.65
N GLY A 312 -8.24 10.79 13.68
CA GLY A 312 -8.51 10.04 14.91
C GLY A 312 -9.88 9.36 14.92
N PRO A 313 -10.33 8.88 16.09
CA PRO A 313 -11.47 7.96 16.18
C PRO A 313 -12.81 8.54 15.70
N LYS A 314 -12.95 9.86 15.59
CA LYS A 314 -14.18 10.52 15.13
C LYS A 314 -14.10 11.04 13.68
N SER A 315 -12.95 10.92 13.02
CA SER A 315 -12.75 11.42 11.66
C SER A 315 -13.21 10.41 10.62
N PHE A 316 -13.42 10.84 9.38
CA PHE A 316 -13.45 9.89 8.27
C PHE A 316 -12.06 9.31 8.03
N GLY A 317 -11.97 8.18 7.34
CA GLY A 317 -10.68 7.54 7.10
C GLY A 317 -10.77 6.12 6.57
N SER A 318 -9.64 5.63 6.07
CA SER A 318 -9.52 4.26 5.56
C SER A 318 -8.25 3.59 6.10
N PRO A 319 -8.22 2.25 6.23
CA PRO A 319 -7.06 1.51 6.72
C PRO A 319 -5.96 1.35 5.66
N PHE A 320 -6.14 1.95 4.47
CA PHE A 320 -5.25 1.80 3.33
C PHE A 320 -3.99 2.66 3.48
N SER A 321 -2.81 2.04 3.32
CA SER A 321 -1.51 2.67 3.58
C SER A 321 -0.96 3.47 2.40
N ALA A 322 -1.27 3.07 1.16
CA ALA A 322 -0.87 3.76 -0.06
C ALA A 322 -1.72 5.02 -0.28
N GLY A 323 -1.09 6.16 -0.53
CA GLY A 323 -1.82 7.39 -0.89
C GLY A 323 -2.81 7.90 0.17
N ARG A 324 -2.52 7.63 1.45
CA ARG A 324 -3.28 8.00 2.66
C ARG A 324 -4.43 9.01 2.49
N GLY A 325 -5.63 8.57 2.88
CA GLY A 325 -6.88 9.32 2.77
C GLY A 325 -8.06 8.35 2.75
N CYS A 326 -9.20 8.75 2.19
CA CYS A 326 -10.37 7.88 2.06
C CYS A 326 -11.29 8.27 0.90
N ASN A 327 -12.16 7.38 0.48
CA ASN A 327 -13.22 7.70 -0.48
C ASN A 327 -14.39 8.42 0.23
N MET A 328 -14.95 9.39 -0.49
CA MET A 328 -16.09 10.21 -0.08
C MET A 328 -17.13 10.21 -1.18
N LEU A 329 -18.38 9.93 -0.82
CA LEU A 329 -19.56 10.10 -1.66
C LEU A 329 -20.00 11.56 -1.61
N LEU A 330 -20.24 12.14 -2.78
CA LEU A 330 -20.79 13.48 -2.96
C LEU A 330 -22.30 13.42 -3.20
N ALA A 331 -22.98 14.55 -3.04
CA ALA A 331 -24.44 14.67 -3.16
C ALA A 331 -24.98 14.55 -4.57
N ASP A 332 -24.12 14.51 -5.58
CA ASP A 332 -24.47 14.14 -6.96
C ASP A 332 -24.33 12.64 -7.26
N GLY A 333 -23.96 11.83 -6.26
CA GLY A 333 -23.74 10.39 -6.39
C GLY A 333 -22.33 10.01 -6.87
N SER A 334 -21.48 10.99 -7.19
CA SER A 334 -20.08 10.73 -7.55
C SER A 334 -19.25 10.40 -6.31
N VAL A 335 -18.19 9.59 -6.49
CA VAL A 335 -17.28 9.22 -5.39
C VAL A 335 -15.87 9.69 -5.72
N ARG A 336 -15.31 10.51 -4.83
CA ARG A 336 -13.98 11.08 -4.95
C ARG A 336 -13.07 10.58 -3.83
N PHE A 337 -11.79 10.47 -4.14
CA PHE A 337 -10.78 10.18 -3.16
C PHE A 337 -10.32 11.51 -2.52
N VAL A 338 -10.28 11.57 -1.20
CA VAL A 338 -9.85 12.75 -0.44
C VAL A 338 -8.63 12.38 0.40
N SER A 339 -7.53 13.12 0.21
CA SER A 339 -6.26 12.84 0.91
C SER A 339 -6.29 13.31 2.35
N GLU A 340 -5.51 12.66 3.23
CA GLU A 340 -5.31 13.12 4.61
C GLU A 340 -4.62 14.49 4.72
N SER A 341 -3.91 14.91 3.68
CA SER A 341 -3.27 16.23 3.60
C SER A 341 -4.20 17.33 3.07
N THR A 342 -5.46 17.02 2.77
CA THR A 342 -6.44 18.02 2.33
C THR A 342 -6.62 19.06 3.43
N ALA A 343 -6.55 20.35 3.06
CA ALA A 343 -6.65 21.44 4.01
C ALA A 343 -8.03 21.46 4.69
N LEU A 344 -8.07 21.80 5.98
CA LEU A 344 -9.27 21.67 6.81
C LEU A 344 -10.39 22.63 6.39
N ASP A 345 -10.01 23.79 5.87
CA ASP A 345 -10.91 24.78 5.26
C ASP A 345 -11.63 24.20 4.03
N VAL A 346 -10.90 23.48 3.16
CA VAL A 346 -11.49 22.77 2.02
C VAL A 346 -12.45 21.70 2.51
N LEU A 347 -12.06 20.85 3.47
CA LEU A 347 -12.95 19.84 4.04
C LEU A 347 -14.20 20.45 4.69
N LYS A 348 -14.04 21.61 5.35
CA LYS A 348 -15.15 22.34 5.95
C LYS A 348 -16.11 22.84 4.87
N ALA A 349 -15.62 23.43 3.80
CA ALA A 349 -16.45 23.92 2.71
C ALA A 349 -17.15 22.77 1.97
N LEU A 350 -16.50 21.61 1.80
CA LEU A 350 -17.12 20.40 1.23
C LEU A 350 -18.13 19.72 2.13
N SER A 351 -18.11 20.01 3.43
CA SER A 351 -19.02 19.40 4.38
C SER A 351 -20.34 20.14 4.51
N THR A 352 -20.43 21.40 4.07
CA THR A 352 -21.60 22.25 4.27
C THR A 352 -22.54 22.21 3.07
N PRO A 353 -23.86 22.17 3.29
CA PRO A 353 -24.82 22.23 2.19
C PRO A 353 -25.09 23.67 1.69
N ALA A 354 -24.78 24.71 2.46
CA ALA A 354 -25.12 26.10 2.14
C ALA A 354 -24.25 27.13 2.91
N SER A 355 -22.94 27.09 2.73
CA SER A 355 -21.96 28.04 3.29
C SER A 355 -21.73 29.27 2.41
N GLY A 356 -21.87 29.15 1.08
CA GLY A 356 -21.52 30.19 0.13
C GLY A 356 -20.02 30.49 0.01
N GLU A 357 -19.13 29.62 0.52
CA GLU A 357 -17.68 29.79 0.44
C GLU A 357 -17.13 29.30 -0.93
N PRO A 358 -16.20 30.03 -1.58
CA PRO A 358 -15.60 29.57 -2.83
C PRO A 358 -14.67 28.38 -2.59
N LEU A 359 -14.91 27.27 -3.29
CA LEU A 359 -14.12 26.04 -3.21
C LEU A 359 -12.93 26.07 -4.18
N PRO A 360 -11.69 25.80 -3.74
CA PRO A 360 -10.57 25.52 -4.65
C PRO A 360 -10.72 24.13 -5.30
N GLU A 361 -10.03 23.87 -6.40
CA GLU A 361 -9.92 22.50 -6.95
C GLU A 361 -9.10 21.62 -5.99
N PHE A 362 -9.60 20.42 -5.66
CA PHE A 362 -8.98 19.46 -4.74
C PHE A 362 -8.98 18.03 -5.30
#